data_AF-A0AAI9UA41-F1
#
_entry.id   AF-A0AAI9UA41-F1
#
_cell.length_a   1.000
_cell.length_b   1.000
_cell.length_c   1.000
_cell.angle_alpha   90.00
_cell.angle_beta   90.00
_cell.angle_gamma   90.00
#
_symmetry.space_group_name_H-M   'P 1'
#
loop_
_entity.id
_entity.type
_entity.pdbx_description
1 polymer ?
#
loop_
_entity_poly.entity_id
_entity_poly.type
_entity_poly.pdbx_seq_one_letter_code
_entity_poly.pdbx_strand_id
1 'polypeptide(L)'
;MVTIYSSMGYLTLALDVSGAMVETQAHNGHEELFFEAIQLRSDILGSLSREQEAKQALAALIAILPQESISKFSTVSLLAELYLKSEDYREARDLLVGAIAELKEDDAQSLGEKAFLKIQLSMAIANMDCASEAQETFSEASKLVDKLPGCSQPSDMAFNNNLARMFISQGESKEAERLCRQFLPKNLADVEASNTTIEILGTLADAMGK
;
A
#
# COMPACT_ATOMS: atom_id res chain seq x y z
N MET A 1 24.84 9.60 0.16
CA MET A 1 25.59 9.11 -1.02
C MET A 1 24.68 8.48 -2.06
N VAL A 2 23.77 7.57 -1.69
CA VAL A 2 22.83 6.92 -2.64
C VAL A 2 21.97 7.93 -3.42
N THR A 3 21.42 8.95 -2.74
CA THR A 3 20.66 10.06 -3.34
C THR A 3 21.47 10.91 -4.34
N ILE A 4 22.79 10.99 -4.15
CA ILE A 4 23.69 11.70 -5.08
C ILE A 4 23.93 10.85 -6.32
N TYR A 5 24.14 9.53 -6.17
CA TYR A 5 24.31 8.63 -7.31
C TYR A 5 23.04 8.47 -8.13
N SER A 6 21.87 8.40 -7.48
CA SER A 6 20.56 8.35 -8.15
C SER A 6 20.28 9.64 -8.93
N SER A 7 20.48 10.82 -8.32
CA SER A 7 20.28 12.11 -9.01
C SER A 7 21.27 12.36 -10.16
N MET A 8 22.41 11.68 -10.16
CA MET A 8 23.39 11.68 -11.25
C MET A 8 23.17 10.59 -12.31
N GLY A 9 22.14 9.75 -12.18
CA GLY A 9 21.81 8.68 -13.13
C GLY A 9 22.67 7.41 -13.00
N TYR A 10 23.51 7.30 -11.98
CA TYR A 10 24.34 6.11 -11.71
C TYR A 10 23.55 5.07 -10.90
N LEU A 11 22.47 4.57 -11.51
CA LEU A 11 21.48 3.69 -10.89
C LEU A 11 22.08 2.38 -10.35
N THR A 12 23.08 1.81 -11.04
CA THR A 12 23.77 0.59 -10.56
C THR A 12 24.62 0.82 -9.32
N LEU A 13 25.36 1.94 -9.24
CA LEU A 13 26.12 2.27 -8.02
C LEU A 13 25.18 2.64 -6.87
N ALA A 14 24.09 3.33 -7.15
CA ALA A 14 23.06 3.60 -6.15
C ALA A 14 22.42 2.29 -5.63
N LEU A 15 22.27 1.28 -6.49
CA LEU A 15 21.82 -0.05 -6.11
C LEU A 15 22.83 -0.79 -5.23
N ASP A 16 24.12 -0.74 -5.54
CA ASP A 16 25.15 -1.41 -4.74
C ASP A 16 25.32 -0.74 -3.37
N VAL A 17 25.32 0.60 -3.34
CA VAL A 17 25.45 1.37 -2.09
C VAL A 17 24.20 1.22 -1.21
N SER A 18 22.99 1.19 -1.80
CA SER A 18 21.77 0.89 -1.02
C SER A 18 21.79 -0.52 -0.45
N GLY A 19 22.29 -1.52 -1.19
CA GLY A 19 22.44 -2.89 -0.69
C GLY A 19 23.38 -2.99 0.51
N ALA A 20 24.56 -2.39 0.42
CA ALA A 20 25.51 -2.35 1.52
C ALA A 20 25.00 -1.56 2.75
N MET A 21 24.21 -0.50 2.52
CA MET A 21 23.57 0.26 3.60
C MET A 21 22.52 -0.57 4.34
N VAL A 22 21.70 -1.33 3.61
CA VAL A 22 20.72 -2.25 4.19
C VAL A 22 21.40 -3.30 5.06
N GLU A 23 22.46 -3.94 4.57
CA GLU A 23 23.22 -4.96 5.31
C GLU A 23 23.91 -4.41 6.57
N THR A 24 24.46 -3.20 6.52
CA THR A 24 25.19 -2.60 7.65
C THR A 24 24.27 -1.97 8.69
N GLN A 25 23.11 -1.43 8.29
CA GLN A 25 22.18 -0.75 9.20
C GLN A 25 21.23 -1.71 9.91
N ALA A 26 20.94 -2.89 9.34
CA ALA A 26 20.25 -3.98 10.03
C ALA A 26 20.97 -4.42 11.32
N HIS A 27 22.27 -4.11 11.44
CA HIS A 27 23.09 -4.40 12.62
C HIS A 27 23.25 -3.22 13.59
N ASN A 28 22.90 -1.98 13.21
CA ASN A 28 23.25 -0.78 13.97
C ASN A 28 22.05 0.03 14.50
N GLY A 29 20.81 -0.41 14.27
CA GLY A 29 19.62 0.19 14.91
C GLY A 29 19.22 1.58 14.40
N HIS A 30 19.70 2.01 13.23
CA HIS A 30 19.25 3.26 12.61
C HIS A 30 18.14 2.98 11.57
N GLU A 31 16.91 2.87 12.06
CA GLU A 31 15.72 2.52 11.26
C GLU A 31 15.40 3.54 10.16
N GLU A 32 15.70 4.83 10.37
CA GLU A 32 15.39 5.92 9.45
C GLU A 32 16.24 5.88 8.16
N LEU A 33 17.56 5.65 8.29
CA LEU A 33 18.47 5.49 7.16
C LEU A 33 18.24 4.19 6.38
N PHE A 34 17.72 3.18 7.07
CA PHE A 34 17.37 1.89 6.49
C PHE A 34 16.09 1.99 5.65
N PHE A 35 15.08 2.72 6.13
CA PHE A 35 13.86 3.03 5.40
C PHE A 35 14.12 3.83 4.11
N GLU A 36 14.93 4.89 4.18
CA GLU A 36 15.32 5.68 3.00
C GLU A 36 16.06 4.83 1.95
N ALA A 37 16.90 3.88 2.39
CA ALA A 37 17.62 2.99 1.49
C ALA A 37 16.68 1.99 0.78
N ILE A 38 15.61 1.54 1.44
CA ILE A 38 14.62 0.62 0.86
C ILE A 38 13.74 1.31 -0.19
N GLN A 39 13.21 2.48 0.13
CA GLN A 39 12.40 3.27 -0.82
C GLN A 39 13.21 3.57 -2.08
N LEU A 40 14.43 4.10 -1.89
CA LEU A 40 15.32 4.44 -2.98
C LEU A 40 15.73 3.22 -3.81
N ARG A 41 15.91 2.06 -3.18
CA ARG A 41 16.22 0.80 -3.89
C ARG A 41 15.06 0.34 -4.76
N SER A 42 13.82 0.38 -4.25
CA SER A 42 12.65 0.02 -5.04
C SER A 42 12.43 0.97 -6.22
N ASP A 43 12.59 2.27 -6.00
CA ASP A 43 12.47 3.29 -7.06
C ASP A 43 13.52 3.09 -8.16
N ILE A 44 14.76 2.78 -7.78
CA ILE A 44 15.85 2.48 -8.72
C ILE A 44 15.54 1.21 -9.52
N LEU A 45 15.08 0.15 -8.86
CA LEU A 45 14.82 -1.13 -9.52
C LEU A 45 13.59 -1.07 -10.45
N GLY A 46 12.55 -0.32 -10.05
CA GLY A 46 11.42 0.02 -10.91
C GLY A 46 11.87 0.83 -12.13
N SER A 47 12.72 1.83 -11.94
CA SER A 47 13.26 2.67 -13.04
C SER A 47 14.13 1.90 -14.03
N LEU A 48 14.76 0.81 -13.60
CA LEU A 48 15.60 -0.05 -14.44
C LEU A 48 14.81 -1.14 -15.18
N SER A 49 13.48 -1.20 -15.05
CA SER A 49 12.66 -2.32 -15.57
C SER A 49 13.13 -3.70 -15.09
N ARG A 50 13.79 -3.76 -13.93
CA ARG A 50 14.31 -4.99 -13.29
C ARG A 50 13.39 -5.41 -12.16
N GLU A 51 12.10 -5.44 -12.46
CA GLU A 51 11.02 -5.63 -11.48
C GLU A 51 11.12 -6.99 -10.77
N GLN A 52 11.52 -8.04 -11.48
CA GLN A 52 11.72 -9.36 -10.87
C GLN A 52 12.86 -9.37 -9.84
N GLU A 53 13.94 -8.65 -10.11
CA GLU A 53 15.07 -8.55 -9.18
C GLU A 53 14.71 -7.65 -7.98
N ALA A 54 13.87 -6.63 -8.21
CA ALA A 54 13.25 -5.85 -7.15
C ALA A 54 12.46 -6.73 -6.18
N LYS A 55 11.56 -7.55 -6.73
CA LYS A 55 10.73 -8.47 -5.94
C LYS A 55 11.58 -9.45 -5.14
N GLN A 56 12.58 -10.08 -5.76
CA GLN A 56 13.49 -11.01 -5.10
C GLN A 56 14.31 -10.35 -3.98
N ALA A 57 14.83 -9.14 -4.22
CA ALA A 57 15.60 -8.41 -3.22
C ALA A 57 14.73 -8.04 -2.00
N LEU A 58 13.51 -7.55 -2.22
CA LEU A 58 12.58 -7.22 -1.14
C LEU A 58 12.13 -8.48 -0.38
N ALA A 59 11.85 -9.58 -1.08
CA ALA A 59 11.49 -10.84 -0.44
C ALA A 59 12.61 -11.41 0.44
N ALA A 60 13.86 -11.37 -0.04
CA ALA A 60 15.03 -11.76 0.75
C ALA A 60 15.22 -10.86 1.97
N LEU A 61 14.95 -9.57 1.82
CA LEU A 61 15.04 -8.60 2.92
C LEU A 61 13.99 -8.86 4.01
N ILE A 62 12.74 -9.13 3.62
CA ILE A 62 11.66 -9.49 4.56
C ILE A 62 12.04 -10.71 5.41
N ALA A 63 12.74 -11.68 4.83
CA ALA A 63 13.15 -12.91 5.53
C ALA A 63 14.21 -12.69 6.63
N ILE A 64 15.00 -11.62 6.56
CA ILE A 64 16.05 -11.31 7.54
C ILE A 64 15.66 -10.20 8.53
N LEU A 65 14.58 -9.48 8.24
CA LEU A 65 14.10 -8.38 9.07
C LEU A 65 13.41 -8.87 10.35
N PRO A 66 13.61 -8.20 11.50
CA PRO A 66 12.88 -8.52 12.72
C PRO A 66 11.37 -8.40 12.51
N GLN A 67 10.63 -9.34 13.10
CA GLN A 67 9.18 -9.51 12.94
C GLN A 67 8.39 -8.22 13.24
N GLU A 68 8.73 -7.51 14.32
CA GLU A 68 8.01 -6.32 14.79
C GLU A 68 8.69 -5.00 14.36
N SER A 69 9.50 -5.01 13.30
CA SER A 69 10.15 -3.79 12.82
C SER A 69 9.28 -3.02 11.83
N ILE A 70 9.19 -1.70 12.01
CA ILE A 70 8.56 -0.76 11.06
C ILE A 70 9.10 -0.97 9.64
N SER A 71 10.39 -1.31 9.56
CA SER A 71 11.05 -1.59 8.29
C SER A 71 10.53 -2.86 7.61
N LYS A 72 10.18 -3.92 8.35
CA LYS A 72 9.56 -5.12 7.78
C LYS A 72 8.20 -4.80 7.17
N PHE A 73 7.35 -4.09 7.91
CA PHE A 73 6.06 -3.60 7.41
C PHE A 73 6.23 -2.80 6.11
N SER A 74 7.14 -1.83 6.11
CA SER A 74 7.38 -0.96 4.95
C SER A 74 7.87 -1.74 3.73
N THR A 75 8.72 -2.75 3.94
CA THR A 75 9.24 -3.61 2.88
C THR A 75 8.15 -4.53 2.31
N VAL A 76 7.28 -5.08 3.16
CA VAL A 76 6.10 -5.86 2.74
C VAL A 76 5.18 -5.01 1.88
N SER A 77 4.85 -3.79 2.33
CA SER A 77 3.99 -2.86 1.61
C SER A 77 4.51 -2.56 0.20
N LEU A 78 5.82 -2.32 0.09
CA LEU A 78 6.48 -2.00 -1.17
C LEU A 78 6.51 -3.20 -2.13
N LEU A 79 6.77 -4.40 -1.61
CA LEU A 79 6.72 -5.62 -2.40
C LEU A 79 5.30 -5.92 -2.89
N ALA A 80 4.28 -5.71 -2.03
CA ALA A 80 2.89 -5.85 -2.42
C ALA A 80 2.49 -4.86 -3.54
N GLU A 81 2.96 -3.61 -3.45
CA GLU A 81 2.73 -2.62 -4.51
C GLU A 81 3.35 -3.04 -5.85
N LEU A 82 4.56 -3.59 -5.83
CA LEU A 82 5.17 -4.14 -7.04
C LEU A 82 4.37 -5.30 -7.61
N TYR A 83 3.92 -6.25 -6.79
CA TYR A 83 3.07 -7.34 -7.26
C TYR A 83 1.75 -6.83 -7.86
N LEU A 84 1.11 -5.83 -7.25
CA LEU A 84 -0.10 -5.20 -7.79
C LEU A 84 0.15 -4.53 -9.15
N LYS A 85 1.30 -3.87 -9.32
CA LYS A 85 1.69 -3.19 -10.57
C LYS A 85 1.99 -4.15 -11.71
N SER A 86 2.56 -5.32 -11.43
CA SER A 86 2.85 -6.34 -12.45
C SER A 86 1.72 -7.36 -12.65
N GLU A 87 0.55 -7.12 -12.06
CA GLU A 87 -0.63 -8.01 -12.16
C GLU A 87 -0.45 -9.39 -11.48
N ASP A 88 0.56 -9.54 -10.63
CA ASP A 88 0.83 -10.74 -9.82
C ASP A 88 -0.05 -10.73 -8.54
N TYR A 89 -1.37 -10.65 -8.72
CA TYR A 89 -2.30 -10.39 -7.61
C TYR A 89 -2.34 -11.50 -6.56
N ARG A 90 -2.07 -12.75 -6.96
CA ARG A 90 -2.06 -13.90 -6.04
C ARG A 90 -0.88 -13.83 -5.09
N GLU A 91 0.29 -13.49 -5.60
CA GLU A 91 1.52 -13.29 -4.84
C GLU A 91 1.37 -12.11 -3.88
N ALA A 92 0.76 -11.00 -4.33
CA ALA A 92 0.42 -9.88 -3.46
C ALA A 92 -0.48 -10.33 -2.30
N ARG A 93 -1.55 -11.07 -2.60
CA ARG A 93 -2.51 -11.56 -1.61
C ARG A 93 -1.84 -12.48 -0.59
N ASP A 94 -1.10 -13.47 -1.05
CA ASP A 94 -0.48 -14.47 -0.16
C ASP A 94 0.59 -13.83 0.74
N LEU A 95 1.38 -12.88 0.22
CA LEU A 95 2.31 -12.06 0.99
C LEU A 95 1.60 -11.26 2.09
N LEU A 96 0.54 -10.53 1.72
CA LEU A 96 -0.19 -9.65 2.63
C LEU A 96 -0.93 -10.44 3.72
N VAL A 97 -1.56 -11.57 3.38
CA VAL A 97 -2.18 -12.46 4.36
C VAL A 97 -1.15 -12.97 5.37
N GLY A 98 0.03 -13.38 4.90
CA GLY A 98 1.13 -13.81 5.77
C GLY A 98 1.56 -12.71 6.74
N ALA A 99 1.84 -11.51 6.22
CA ALA A 99 2.28 -10.38 7.03
C ALA A 99 1.21 -9.91 8.04
N ILE A 100 -0.06 -9.86 7.64
CA ILE A 100 -1.19 -9.51 8.53
C ILE A 100 -1.33 -10.50 9.70
N ALA A 101 -1.02 -11.79 9.48
CA ALA A 101 -1.09 -12.81 10.50
C ALA A 101 0.05 -12.73 11.53
N GLU A 102 1.18 -12.12 11.16
CA GLU A 102 2.32 -11.89 12.06
C GLU A 102 2.14 -10.66 12.98
N LEU A 103 1.30 -9.70 12.57
CA LEU A 103 1.04 -8.49 13.34
C LEU A 103 0.15 -8.75 14.58
N LYS A 104 0.59 -8.26 15.73
CA LYS A 104 -0.16 -8.29 16.98
C LYS A 104 -1.25 -7.21 17.01
N GLU A 105 -2.22 -7.36 17.90
CA GLU A 105 -3.34 -6.41 18.10
C GLU A 105 -3.27 -5.71 19.47
N ASP A 106 -2.06 -5.47 19.98
CA ASP A 106 -1.80 -4.97 21.34
C ASP A 106 -1.49 -3.47 21.41
N ASP A 107 -1.08 -2.86 20.29
CA ASP A 107 -0.76 -1.43 20.24
C ASP A 107 -1.31 -0.70 19.01
N ALA A 108 -1.32 0.63 19.08
CA ALA A 108 -1.87 1.51 18.06
C ALA A 108 -1.09 1.48 16.73
N GLN A 109 0.22 1.29 16.78
CA GLN A 109 1.08 1.20 15.60
C GLN A 109 0.78 -0.10 14.85
N SER A 110 0.78 -1.24 15.53
CA SER A 110 0.48 -2.56 14.94
C SER A 110 -0.92 -2.61 14.32
N LEU A 111 -1.91 -1.98 14.97
CA LEU A 111 -3.26 -1.83 14.41
C LEU A 111 -3.27 -0.97 13.14
N GLY A 112 -2.48 0.09 13.08
CA GLY A 112 -2.36 0.96 11.91
C GLY A 112 -1.70 0.25 10.73
N GLU A 113 -0.61 -0.47 10.99
CA GLU A 113 0.08 -1.30 10.01
C GLU A 113 -0.85 -2.38 9.45
N LYS A 114 -1.61 -3.06 10.33
CA LYS A 114 -2.59 -4.09 9.95
C LYS A 114 -3.70 -3.53 9.08
N ALA A 115 -4.21 -2.34 9.41
CA ALA A 115 -5.21 -1.66 8.61
C ALA A 115 -4.68 -1.34 7.20
N PHE A 116 -3.46 -0.81 7.11
CA PHE A 116 -2.83 -0.47 5.84
C PHE A 116 -2.62 -1.71 4.95
N LEU A 117 -2.07 -2.80 5.49
CA LEU A 117 -1.88 -4.04 4.72
C LEU A 117 -3.22 -4.64 4.27
N LYS A 118 -4.29 -4.53 5.08
CA LYS A 118 -5.64 -4.96 4.66
C LYS A 118 -6.20 -4.13 3.50
N ILE A 119 -5.86 -2.85 3.39
CA ILE A 119 -6.24 -2.02 2.24
C ILE A 119 -5.56 -2.55 0.97
N GLN A 120 -4.24 -2.78 1.01
CA GLN A 120 -3.54 -3.38 -0.13
C GLN A 120 -4.08 -4.78 -0.47
N LEU A 121 -4.47 -5.56 0.55
CA LEU A 121 -5.06 -6.89 0.35
C LEU A 121 -6.40 -6.79 -0.37
N SER A 122 -7.24 -5.83 0.01
CA SER A 122 -8.51 -5.59 -0.69
C SER A 122 -8.30 -5.25 -2.17
N MET A 123 -7.24 -4.52 -2.51
CA MET A 123 -6.90 -4.21 -3.90
C MET A 123 -6.45 -5.46 -4.65
N ALA A 124 -5.62 -6.32 -4.04
CA ALA A 124 -5.20 -7.57 -4.64
C ALA A 124 -6.40 -8.50 -4.89
N ILE A 125 -7.29 -8.64 -3.92
CA ILE A 125 -8.50 -9.46 -4.03
C ILE A 125 -9.46 -8.91 -5.08
N ALA A 126 -9.66 -7.59 -5.13
CA ALA A 126 -10.51 -6.98 -6.14
C ALA A 126 -9.97 -7.27 -7.55
N ASN A 127 -8.67 -7.13 -7.80
CA ASN A 127 -8.08 -7.49 -9.10
C ASN A 127 -8.18 -8.99 -9.47
N MET A 128 -8.60 -9.85 -8.54
CA MET A 128 -8.88 -11.27 -8.79
C MET A 128 -10.38 -11.56 -8.99
N ASP A 129 -11.17 -10.55 -9.38
CA ASP A 129 -12.63 -10.62 -9.61
C ASP A 129 -13.44 -11.07 -8.39
N CYS A 130 -12.93 -10.80 -7.18
CA CYS A 130 -13.56 -11.17 -5.91
C CYS A 130 -14.10 -9.92 -5.16
N ALA A 131 -15.03 -9.19 -5.77
CA ALA A 131 -15.47 -7.89 -5.29
C ALA A 131 -16.09 -7.89 -3.88
N SER A 132 -16.85 -8.92 -3.52
CA SER A 132 -17.45 -9.06 -2.18
C SER A 132 -16.38 -9.23 -1.10
N GLU A 133 -15.42 -10.13 -1.31
CA GLU A 133 -14.32 -10.39 -0.38
C GLU A 133 -13.40 -9.16 -0.25
N ALA A 134 -13.15 -8.44 -1.35
CA ALA A 134 -12.40 -7.18 -1.32
C ALA A 134 -13.11 -6.13 -0.47
N GLN A 135 -14.43 -6.00 -0.63
CA GLN A 135 -15.23 -5.05 0.13
C GLN A 135 -15.30 -5.39 1.63
N GLU A 136 -15.42 -6.67 1.97
CA GLU A 136 -15.37 -7.14 3.36
C GLU A 136 -14.00 -6.83 3.98
N THR A 137 -12.92 -7.19 3.29
CA THR A 137 -11.53 -6.94 3.72
C THR A 137 -11.28 -5.44 3.94
N PHE A 138 -11.77 -4.60 3.03
CA PHE A 138 -11.65 -3.15 3.15
C PHE A 138 -12.46 -2.60 4.33
N SER A 139 -13.67 -3.12 4.57
CA SER A 139 -14.48 -2.73 5.73
C SER A 139 -13.81 -3.11 7.06
N GLU A 140 -13.13 -4.25 7.12
CA GLU A 140 -12.31 -4.62 8.27
C GLU A 140 -11.17 -3.66 8.50
N ALA A 141 -10.48 -3.23 7.43
CA ALA A 141 -9.44 -2.21 7.53
C ALA A 141 -9.99 -0.92 8.13
N SER A 142 -11.12 -0.41 7.63
CA SER A 142 -11.76 0.80 8.18
C SER A 142 -12.07 0.68 9.67
N LYS A 143 -12.60 -0.47 10.12
CA LYS A 143 -12.89 -0.71 11.55
C LYS A 143 -11.63 -0.70 12.42
N LEU A 144 -10.47 -1.09 11.88
CA LEU A 144 -9.20 -0.99 12.60
C LEU A 144 -8.77 0.47 12.72
N VAL A 145 -8.89 1.25 11.64
CA VAL A 145 -8.56 2.68 11.65
C VAL A 145 -9.48 3.47 12.59
N ASP A 146 -10.77 3.13 12.67
CA ASP A 146 -11.71 3.78 13.60
C ASP A 146 -11.32 3.62 15.08
N LYS A 147 -10.52 2.59 15.41
CA LYS A 147 -9.97 2.39 16.75
C LYS A 147 -8.73 3.25 17.04
N LEU A 148 -8.21 3.98 16.05
CA LEU A 148 -6.97 4.77 16.13
C LEU A 148 -7.27 6.28 16.11
N PRO A 149 -7.68 6.87 17.25
CA PRO A 149 -7.97 8.31 17.31
C PRO A 149 -6.69 9.12 17.06
N GLY A 150 -6.71 9.95 16.01
CA GLY A 150 -5.61 10.85 15.66
C GLY A 150 -4.60 10.32 14.64
N CYS A 151 -4.66 9.04 14.25
CA CYS A 151 -4.03 8.61 13.01
C CYS A 151 -4.80 9.25 11.85
N SER A 152 -4.10 9.96 10.96
CA SER A 152 -4.66 10.31 9.66
C SER A 152 -5.10 9.00 9.01
N GLN A 153 -6.41 8.78 8.94
CA GLN A 153 -6.94 7.52 8.49
C GLN A 153 -6.35 7.18 7.11
N PRO A 154 -5.75 6.00 6.89
CA PRO A 154 -5.46 5.53 5.54
C PRO A 154 -6.74 5.22 4.73
N SER A 155 -7.92 5.64 5.20
CA SER A 155 -9.11 5.96 4.39
C SER A 155 -8.85 7.12 3.41
N ASP A 156 -7.64 7.20 2.87
CA ASP A 156 -7.25 8.20 1.90
C ASP A 156 -8.25 8.10 0.76
N MET A 157 -8.93 9.20 0.48
CA MET A 157 -9.98 9.30 -0.52
C MET A 157 -9.51 8.70 -1.87
N ALA A 158 -8.20 8.74 -2.14
CA ALA A 158 -7.57 8.11 -3.29
C ALA A 158 -7.72 6.57 -3.33
N PHE A 159 -7.49 5.84 -2.23
CA PHE A 159 -7.66 4.38 -2.19
C PHE A 159 -9.12 3.97 -2.39
N ASN A 160 -10.03 4.69 -1.74
CA ASN A 160 -11.47 4.49 -1.92
C ASN A 160 -11.88 4.70 -3.36
N ASN A 161 -11.40 5.78 -3.99
CA ASN A 161 -11.66 6.07 -5.37
C ASN A 161 -11.14 4.97 -6.31
N ASN A 162 -9.90 4.50 -6.07
CA ASN A 162 -9.30 3.45 -6.88
C ASN A 162 -10.06 2.13 -6.77
N LEU A 163 -10.45 1.72 -5.56
CA LEU A 163 -11.23 0.51 -5.34
C LEU A 163 -12.64 0.62 -5.96
N ALA A 164 -13.29 1.79 -5.86
CA ALA A 164 -14.58 2.03 -6.50
C ALA A 164 -14.49 1.97 -8.03
N ARG A 165 -13.47 2.60 -8.63
CA ARG A 165 -13.20 2.51 -10.08
C ARG A 165 -12.96 1.08 -10.53
N MET A 166 -12.28 0.28 -9.70
CA MET A 166 -12.05 -1.13 -9.97
C MET A 166 -13.34 -1.93 -9.99
N PHE A 167 -14.23 -1.73 -9.01
CA PHE A 167 -15.57 -2.35 -9.03
C PHE A 167 -16.40 -1.93 -10.25
N ILE A 168 -16.35 -0.67 -10.68
CA ILE A 168 -17.00 -0.24 -11.93
C ILE A 168 -16.45 -1.02 -13.13
N SER A 169 -15.13 -1.18 -13.22
CA SER A 169 -14.49 -1.90 -14.33
C SER A 169 -14.88 -3.39 -14.40
N GLN A 170 -15.28 -3.97 -13.27
CA GLN A 170 -15.76 -5.35 -13.14
C GLN A 170 -17.28 -5.48 -13.35
N GLY A 171 -17.99 -4.37 -13.54
CA GLY A 171 -19.45 -4.34 -13.65
C GLY A 171 -20.18 -4.34 -12.30
N GLU A 172 -19.46 -4.24 -11.19
CA GLU A 172 -19.98 -4.22 -9.81
C GLU A 172 -20.35 -2.78 -9.38
N SER A 173 -21.25 -2.15 -10.15
CA SER A 173 -21.61 -0.75 -9.98
C SER A 173 -22.26 -0.43 -8.62
N LYS A 174 -22.95 -1.40 -8.00
CA LYS A 174 -23.61 -1.21 -6.70
C LYS A 174 -22.59 -1.14 -5.57
N GLU A 175 -21.57 -1.98 -5.61
CA GLU A 175 -20.48 -2.05 -4.67
C GLU A 175 -19.63 -0.79 -4.76
N ALA A 176 -19.37 -0.30 -5.99
CA ALA A 176 -18.73 0.99 -6.25
C ALA A 176 -19.53 2.16 -5.66
N GLU A 177 -20.84 2.23 -5.93
CA GLU A 177 -21.71 3.28 -5.39
C GLU A 177 -21.69 3.26 -3.84
N ARG A 178 -21.84 2.07 -3.24
CA ARG A 178 -21.84 1.91 -1.79
C ARG A 178 -20.53 2.41 -1.18
N LEU A 179 -19.40 2.07 -1.81
CA LEU A 179 -18.08 2.48 -1.36
C LEU A 179 -17.92 4.01 -1.46
N CYS A 180 -18.22 4.62 -2.61
CA CYS A 180 -18.15 6.09 -2.77
C CYS A 180 -19.01 6.82 -1.73
N ARG A 181 -20.24 6.35 -1.47
CA ARG A 181 -21.15 6.96 -0.49
C ARG A 181 -20.67 6.83 0.95
N GLN A 182 -19.92 5.77 1.28
CA GLN A 182 -19.38 5.58 2.62
C GLN A 182 -18.33 6.65 2.99
N PHE A 183 -17.56 7.13 2.00
CA PHE A 183 -16.43 8.02 2.24
C PHE A 183 -16.66 9.47 1.82
N LEU A 184 -17.72 9.76 1.06
CA LEU A 184 -18.15 11.13 0.86
C LEU A 184 -18.68 11.72 2.18
N PRO A 185 -18.32 12.98 2.51
CA PRO A 185 -18.85 13.65 3.67
C PRO A 185 -20.37 13.79 3.56
N LYS A 186 -21.09 13.57 4.67
CA LYS A 186 -22.55 13.68 4.71
C LYS A 186 -23.05 15.07 4.32
N ASN A 187 -22.23 16.10 4.52
CA ASN A 187 -22.52 17.47 4.09
C ASN A 187 -21.38 17.97 3.20
N LEU A 188 -21.66 18.08 1.89
CA LEU A 188 -20.72 18.59 0.89
C LEU A 188 -20.65 20.13 0.88
N ALA A 189 -21.55 20.83 1.59
CA ALA A 189 -21.66 22.29 1.55
C ALA A 189 -20.59 23.03 2.37
N ASP A 190 -19.99 22.37 3.36
CA ASP A 190 -19.01 22.97 4.29
C ASP A 190 -17.57 22.46 4.08
N VAL A 191 -17.36 21.59 3.09
CA VAL A 191 -16.05 20.99 2.81
C VAL A 191 -15.42 21.74 1.66
N GLU A 192 -14.25 22.34 1.88
CA GLU A 192 -13.42 22.85 0.80
C GLU A 192 -13.11 21.68 -0.15
N ALA A 193 -13.70 21.69 -1.35
CA ALA A 193 -13.72 20.54 -2.23
C ALA A 193 -12.29 20.20 -2.67
N SER A 194 -11.68 19.21 -2.02
CA SER A 194 -10.40 18.66 -2.44
C SER A 194 -10.55 18.01 -3.83
N ASN A 195 -9.48 18.02 -4.63
CA ASN A 195 -9.46 17.31 -5.91
C ASN A 195 -9.93 15.86 -5.77
N THR A 196 -9.57 15.19 -4.68
CA THR A 196 -9.96 13.81 -4.39
C THR A 196 -11.46 13.66 -4.12
N THR A 197 -12.11 14.64 -3.48
CA THR A 197 -13.58 14.65 -3.32
C THR A 197 -14.28 14.76 -4.67
N ILE A 198 -13.75 15.60 -5.58
CA ILE A 198 -14.29 15.77 -6.93
C ILE A 198 -14.15 14.46 -7.72
N GLU A 199 -13.00 13.79 -7.63
CA GLU A 199 -12.77 12.50 -8.30
C GLU A 199 -13.73 11.41 -7.81
N ILE A 200 -13.95 11.29 -6.50
CA ILE A 200 -14.91 10.31 -5.96
C ILE A 200 -16.34 10.62 -6.42
N LEU A 201 -16.72 11.90 -6.53
CA LEU A 201 -18.03 12.28 -7.07
C LEU A 201 -18.18 11.89 -8.55
N GLY A 202 -17.10 12.00 -9.34
CA GLY A 202 -17.05 11.49 -10.71
C GLY A 202 -17.25 9.98 -10.77
N THR A 203 -16.47 9.23 -9.98
CA THR A 203 -16.60 7.77 -9.87
C THR A 203 -17.98 7.35 -9.38
N LEU A 204 -18.60 8.11 -8.47
CA LEU A 204 -19.99 7.89 -8.05
C LEU A 204 -20.98 8.11 -9.21
N ALA A 205 -20.79 9.14 -10.03
CA ALA A 205 -21.64 9.38 -11.20
C ALA A 205 -21.53 8.22 -12.20
N ASP A 206 -20.30 7.76 -12.48
CA ASP A 206 -20.03 6.61 -13.34
C ASP A 206 -20.72 5.34 -12.81
N ALA A 207 -20.61 5.08 -11.49
CA ALA A 207 -21.28 3.95 -10.84
C ALA A 207 -22.82 4.04 -10.93
N MET A 208 -23.37 5.25 -10.95
CA MET A 208 -24.81 5.49 -11.10
C MET A 208 -25.28 5.51 -12.56
N GLY A 209 -24.36 5.44 -13.53
CA GLY A 209 -24.64 5.54 -14.96
C GLY A 209 -25.13 6.92 -15.41
N LYS A 210 -24.59 7.99 -14.80
CA LYS A 210 -25.01 9.39 -15.02
C LYS A 210 -23.92 10.27 -15.60
#